data_AF-A0A925J7M5-F1
#
_entry.id   AF-A0A925J7M5-F1
#
_cell.length_a   1.000
_cell.length_b   1.000
_cell.length_c   1.000
_cell.angle_alpha   90.00
_cell.angle_beta   90.00
_cell.angle_gamma   90.00
#
_symmetry.space_group_name_H-M   'P 1'
#
loop_
_entity.id
_entity.type
_entity.pdbx_description
1 polymer ?
#
loop_
_entity_poly.entity_id
_entity_poly.type
_entity_poly.pdbx_seq_one_letter_code
_entity_poly.pdbx_strand_id
1 'polypeptide(L)'
;MNYVTEIADFFVCRFPGIAILSPADYTIIAEWEKEEIPVEIVRRTIDEVFPDHNDENFQPELVKCHEKVKINFRQWLADGKNKA
;
A
#
# COMPACT_ATOMS: atom_id res chain seq x y z
N MET A 1 -13.47 -5.69 -8.82
CA MET A 1 -12.00 -5.74 -8.93
C MET A 1 -11.47 -6.54 -7.76
N ASN A 2 -10.36 -7.26 -7.94
CA ASN A 2 -9.71 -8.04 -6.87
C ASN A 2 -8.78 -7.10 -6.09
N TYR A 3 -8.78 -7.17 -4.75
CA TYR A 3 -8.00 -6.30 -3.87
C TYR A 3 -6.50 -6.31 -4.20
N VAL A 4 -5.96 -7.51 -4.43
CA VAL A 4 -4.54 -7.70 -4.75
C VAL A 4 -4.19 -7.04 -6.07
N THR A 5 -5.01 -7.27 -7.10
CA THR A 5 -4.83 -6.66 -8.41
C THR A 5 -4.89 -5.14 -8.33
N GLU A 6 -5.84 -4.61 -7.56
CA GLU A 6 -6.07 -3.18 -7.45
C GLU A 6 -4.91 -2.42 -6.78
N ILE A 7 -4.25 -3.03 -5.78
CA ILE A 7 -3.05 -2.46 -5.16
C ILE A 7 -1.82 -2.65 -6.05
N ALA A 8 -1.70 -3.81 -6.70
CA ALA A 8 -0.60 -4.09 -7.61
C ALA A 8 -0.59 -3.12 -8.82
N ASP A 9 -1.73 -2.93 -9.47
CA ASP A 9 -1.89 -1.96 -10.55
C ASP A 9 -1.58 -0.55 -10.08
N PHE A 10 -2.08 -0.16 -8.90
CA PHE A 10 -1.77 1.16 -8.33
C PHE A 10 -0.26 1.36 -8.17
N PHE A 11 0.45 0.38 -7.64
CA PHE A 11 1.89 0.48 -7.41
C PHE A 11 2.69 0.52 -8.72
N VAL A 12 2.40 -0.37 -9.67
CA VAL A 12 3.06 -0.42 -10.98
C VAL A 12 2.79 0.85 -11.79
N CYS A 13 1.56 1.38 -11.78
CA CYS A 13 1.24 2.63 -12.45
C CYS A 13 1.93 3.84 -11.81
N ARG A 14 2.23 3.78 -10.51
CA ARG A 14 2.88 4.88 -9.78
C ARG A 14 4.39 4.89 -9.98
N PHE A 15 5.03 3.73 -10.14
CA PHE A 15 6.48 3.59 -10.23
C PHE A 15 6.88 3.01 -11.59
N PRO A 16 7.21 3.85 -12.59
CA PRO A 16 7.47 3.39 -13.96
C PRO A 16 8.70 2.48 -14.09
N GLY A 17 9.57 2.45 -13.08
CA GLY A 17 10.70 1.51 -12.98
C GLY A 17 10.33 0.09 -12.55
N ILE A 18 9.09 -0.15 -12.12
CA ILE A 18 8.62 -1.45 -11.61
C ILE A 18 7.54 -2.00 -12.53
N ALA A 19 7.88 -3.01 -13.34
CA ALA A 19 6.93 -3.69 -14.22
C ALA A 19 6.07 -4.73 -13.49
N ILE A 20 6.64 -5.37 -12.46
CA ILE A 20 5.98 -6.42 -11.67
C ILE A 20 6.41 -6.34 -10.21
N LEU A 21 5.49 -6.68 -9.32
CA LEU A 21 5.79 -6.84 -7.90
C LEU A 21 6.54 -8.15 -7.62
N SER A 22 7.36 -8.16 -6.57
CA SER A 22 8.01 -9.39 -6.12
C SER A 22 7.00 -10.33 -5.44
N PRO A 23 7.30 -11.65 -5.34
CA PRO A 23 6.44 -12.57 -4.57
C PRO A 23 6.23 -12.17 -3.10
N ALA A 24 7.22 -11.50 -2.50
CA ALA A 24 7.14 -10.98 -1.13
C ALA A 24 6.13 -9.83 -1.03
N ASP A 25 6.13 -8.93 -2.02
CA ASP A 25 5.16 -7.84 -2.11
C ASP A 25 3.73 -8.37 -2.24
N TYR A 26 3.50 -9.39 -3.08
CA TYR A 26 2.19 -10.04 -3.17
C TYR A 26 1.74 -10.69 -1.86
N THR A 27 2.69 -11.27 -1.11
CA THR A 27 2.40 -11.84 0.21
C THR A 27 1.93 -10.74 1.17
N ILE A 28 2.61 -9.60 1.20
CA ILE A 28 2.24 -8.43 2.00
C ILE A 28 0.83 -7.93 1.63
N ILE A 29 0.53 -7.82 0.34
CA ILE A 29 -0.79 -7.36 -0.12
C ILE A 29 -1.89 -8.34 0.30
N ALA A 30 -1.63 -9.65 0.22
CA ALA A 30 -2.57 -10.67 0.68
C ALA A 30 -2.76 -10.66 2.20
N GLU A 31 -1.76 -10.26 2.98
CA GLU A 31 -1.92 -10.03 4.42
C GLU A 31 -2.85 -8.85 4.69
N TRP A 32 -2.67 -7.72 3.99
CA TRP A 32 -3.56 -6.56 4.12
C TRP A 32 -5.01 -6.89 3.74
N GLU A 33 -5.21 -7.73 2.72
CA GLU A 33 -6.55 -8.23 2.34
C GLU A 33 -7.18 -9.03 3.49
N LYS A 34 -6.41 -9.96 4.10
CA LYS A 34 -6.87 -10.78 5.24
C LYS A 34 -7.15 -9.95 6.50
N GLU A 35 -6.40 -8.86 6.69
CA GLU A 35 -6.61 -7.92 7.79
C GLU A 35 -7.73 -6.90 7.49
N GLU A 36 -8.43 -7.05 6.35
CA GLU A 36 -9.54 -6.20 5.90
C GLU A 36 -9.16 -4.71 5.83
N ILE A 37 -7.89 -4.42 5.53
CA ILE A 37 -7.40 -3.05 5.44
C ILE A 37 -7.97 -2.40 4.18
N PRO A 38 -8.66 -1.26 4.26
CA PRO A 38 -9.22 -0.63 3.07
C PRO A 38 -8.15 -0.23 2.05
N VAL A 39 -8.44 -0.43 0.75
CA VAL A 39 -7.54 -0.06 -0.36
C VAL A 39 -7.10 1.41 -0.27
N GLU A 40 -8.01 2.30 0.12
CA GLU A 40 -7.73 3.74 0.28
C GLU A 40 -6.64 4.02 1.33
N ILE A 41 -6.61 3.24 2.42
CA ILE A 41 -5.58 3.36 3.45
C ILE A 41 -4.23 2.91 2.91
N VAL A 42 -4.21 1.79 2.18
CA VAL A 42 -2.98 1.28 1.56
C VAL A 42 -2.43 2.30 0.55
N ARG A 43 -3.26 2.77 -0.39
CA ARG A 43 -2.85 3.75 -1.42
C ARG A 43 -2.30 5.03 -0.81
N ARG A 44 -3.03 5.61 0.15
CA ARG A 44 -2.60 6.82 0.85
C ARG A 44 -1.26 6.60 1.56
N THR A 45 -1.09 5.45 2.20
CA THR A 45 0.16 5.15 2.89
C THR A 45 1.33 4.99 1.93
N ILE A 46 1.10 4.37 0.76
CA ILE A 46 2.12 4.26 -0.30
C ILE A 46 2.54 5.66 -0.77
N ASP A 47 1.59 6.58 -1.03
CA ASP A 47 1.91 7.96 -1.40
C ASP A 47 2.63 8.73 -0.27
N GLU A 48 2.31 8.45 1.00
CA GLU A 48 2.98 9.07 2.16
C GLU A 48 4.43 8.59 2.34
N VAL A 49 4.70 7.30 2.09
CA VAL A 49 6.03 6.71 2.25
C VAL A 49 6.91 6.96 1.02
N PHE A 50 6.30 7.05 -0.16
CA PHE A 50 6.99 7.22 -1.43
C PHE A 50 6.48 8.47 -2.16
N PRO A 51 6.75 9.68 -1.64
CA PRO A 51 6.29 10.92 -2.25
C PRO A 51 6.94 11.17 -3.62
N ASP A 52 8.21 10.80 -3.77
CA ASP A 52 8.99 10.97 -4.99
C ASP A 52 8.90 9.72 -5.87
N HIS A 53 8.16 9.84 -6.98
CA HIS A 53 7.87 8.76 -7.93
C HIS A 53 8.44 9.04 -9.32
N ASN A 54 9.15 10.16 -9.49
CA ASN A 54 9.75 10.58 -10.76
C ASN A 54 11.21 10.12 -10.92
N ASP A 55 11.80 9.48 -9.91
CA ASP A 55 13.14 8.92 -10.01
C ASP A 55 13.07 7.48 -10.53
N GLU A 56 13.55 7.29 -11.76
CA GLU A 56 13.61 5.99 -12.44
C GLU A 56 14.51 4.95 -11.75
N ASN A 57 15.43 5.41 -10.89
CA ASN A 57 16.30 4.54 -10.08
C ASN A 57 15.68 4.22 -8.72
N PHE A 58 14.55 4.84 -8.38
CA PHE A 58 13.88 4.58 -7.12
C PHE A 58 13.22 3.21 -7.15
N GLN A 59 13.68 2.34 -6.25
CA GLN A 59 13.12 1.01 -6.05
C GLN A 59 12.32 1.00 -4.74
N PRO A 60 11.03 1.38 -4.77
CA PRO A 60 10.17 1.25 -3.60
C PRO A 60 9.91 -0.23 -3.30
N GLU A 61 10.01 -0.59 -2.03
CA GLU A 61 9.75 -1.93 -1.53
C GLU A 61 8.53 -1.87 -0.61
N LEU A 62 7.46 -2.64 -0.88
CA LEU A 62 6.23 -2.56 -0.08
C LEU A 62 6.45 -2.97 1.38
N VAL A 63 7.51 -3.73 1.67
CA VAL A 63 7.95 -4.04 3.03
C VAL A 63 8.20 -2.79 3.88
N LYS A 64 8.68 -1.69 3.27
CA LYS A 64 8.89 -0.41 3.96
C LYS A 64 7.57 0.27 4.33
N CYS A 65 6.51 0.00 3.58
CA CYS A 65 5.17 0.50 3.87
C CYS A 65 4.39 -0.38 4.86
N HIS A 66 4.74 -1.66 5.00
CA HIS A 66 3.92 -2.63 5.75
C HIS A 66 3.55 -2.17 7.17
N GLU A 67 4.54 -1.77 7.96
CA GLU A 67 4.27 -1.32 9.33
C GLU A 67 3.49 0.00 9.34
N LYS A 68 3.79 0.91 8.41
CA LYS A 68 3.09 2.19 8.29
C LYS A 68 1.62 2.01 7.90
N VAL A 69 1.32 1.05 7.03
CA VAL A 69 -0.06 0.70 6.63
C VAL A 69 -0.85 0.24 7.86
N LYS A 70 -0.24 -0.62 8.69
CA LYS A 70 -0.86 -1.10 9.94
C LYS A 70 -1.09 0.02 10.93
N ILE A 71 -0.15 0.95 11.06
CA ILE A 71 -0.29 2.14 11.92
C ILE A 71 -1.45 3.01 11.42
N ASN A 72 -1.46 3.37 10.14
CA ASN A 72 -2.49 4.21 9.54
C ASN A 72 -3.87 3.54 9.63
N PHE A 73 -3.95 2.22 9.46
CA PHE A 73 -5.19 1.47 9.64
C PHE A 73 -5.69 1.47 11.09
N ARG A 74 -4.82 1.25 12.08
CA ARG A 74 -5.18 1.34 13.51
C ARG A 74 -5.65 2.74 13.88
N GLN A 75 -5.01 3.78 13.34
CA GLN A 75 -5.44 5.16 13.52
C GLN A 75 -6.82 5.39 12.89
N TRP A 76 -7.03 4.94 11.66
CA TRP A 76 -8.33 5.03 10.98
C TRP A 76 -9.45 4.32 11.77
N LEU A 77 -9.18 3.15 12.34
CA LEU A 77 -10.12 2.43 13.21
C LEU A 77 -10.41 3.20 14.52
N ALA A 78 -9.41 3.86 15.09
CA ALA A 78 -9.56 4.70 16.28
C ALA A 78 -10.37 5.98 15.98
N ASP A 79 -10.10 6.63 14.84
CA ASP A 79 -10.84 7.79 14.35
C ASP A 79 -12.27 7.45 13.93
N GLY A 80 -12.54 6.21 13.52
CA GLY A 80 -13.88 5.68 13.29
C GLY A 80 -14.76 5.70 14.55
N LYS A 81 -14.18 5.73 15.76
CA LYS A 81 -14.93 5.97 17.01
C LYS A 81 -15.32 7.44 17.22
N ASN A 82 -14.75 8.36 16.45
CA ASN A 82 -15.09 9.80 16.44
C ASN A 82 -16.02 10.19 15.27
N LYS A 83 -16.46 9.22 14.45
CA LYS A 83 -17.53 9.41 13.46
C LYS A 83 -18.76 8.58 13.86
N ALA A 84 -19.27 8.84 15.06
CA ALA A 84 -20.63 8.49 15.48
C ALA A 84 -21.53 9.72 15.36
#